data_AF-A0A971UMB3-F1
#
_entry.id   AF-A0A971UMB3-F1
#
_cell.length_a   1.000
_cell.length_b   1.000
_cell.length_c   1.000
_cell.angle_alpha   90.00
_cell.angle_beta   90.00
_cell.angle_gamma   90.00
#
_symmetry.space_group_name_H-M   'P 1'
#
loop_
_entity.id
_entity.type
_entity.pdbx_description
1 polymer ?
#
loop_
_entity_poly.entity_id
_entity_poly.type
_entity_poly.pdbx_seq_one_letter_code
_entity_poly.pdbx_strand_id
1 'polypeptide(L)'
;MASGRIPILFIVDDPPVNTTYWLRRQPEEMGVATEPRGSFGRYVADWRRQEPGKLIPNAFWRKFIDWARGCGVRGKFTLLPCPAGLGFIDDQVEGYSDGELSELVGMVREEYTRQFSITPEILTHTMAWDLKRKMLLPETEHDWMGRQDEPTLTAYMAEALRVLKRVGIEAPGITQPCNFRGDEDLYARAVLAAEKEVNGISRTFYFLHCDGESHSVASTVKLADPASGDYVVSVVSAIRPDEPFWQSLYGDGDVEEMADYFITADGSRGRFIDLAATGSALVFHGHSQTLFSNGTEKGFQSLQLVVSRVEKHLGDRVRWVTAREFCEEVIAASA
;
A
#
# COMPACT_ATOMS: atom_id res chain seq x y z
N MET A 1 -3.62 25.87 -12.77
CA MET A 1 -3.99 26.22 -11.38
C MET A 1 -4.69 25.01 -10.81
N ALA A 2 -4.10 24.34 -9.81
CA ALA A 2 -4.74 23.20 -9.16
C ALA A 2 -6.12 23.62 -8.68
N SER A 3 -7.17 22.86 -9.02
CA SER A 3 -8.52 23.13 -8.53
C SER A 3 -8.45 23.19 -7.01
N GLY A 4 -8.95 24.26 -6.37
CA GLY A 4 -8.82 24.50 -4.93
C GLY A 4 -9.47 23.46 -4.00
N ARG A 5 -9.80 22.27 -4.51
CA ARG A 5 -10.26 21.09 -3.77
C ARG A 5 -9.07 20.28 -3.25
N ILE A 6 -9.21 19.81 -2.02
CA ILE A 6 -8.25 19.02 -1.27
C ILE A 6 -8.09 17.64 -1.93
N PRO A 7 -6.87 17.18 -2.25
CA PRO A 7 -6.67 15.82 -2.77
C PRO A 7 -7.08 14.77 -1.73
N ILE A 8 -7.81 13.75 -2.15
CA ILE A 8 -8.05 12.52 -1.38
C ILE A 8 -7.58 11.32 -2.19
N LEU A 9 -6.89 10.40 -1.55
CA LEU A 9 -6.48 9.13 -2.17
C LEU A 9 -6.43 7.99 -1.16
N PHE A 10 -6.81 6.80 -1.64
CA PHE A 10 -6.79 5.57 -0.86
C PHE A 10 -5.63 4.66 -1.29
N ILE A 11 -4.86 4.21 -0.32
CA ILE A 11 -3.75 3.26 -0.47
C ILE A 11 -4.26 1.87 -0.06
N VAL A 12 -4.14 0.89 -0.95
CA VAL A 12 -4.38 -0.52 -0.64
C VAL A 12 -3.04 -1.26 -0.59
N ASP A 13 -2.66 -1.74 0.59
CA ASP A 13 -1.42 -2.50 0.83
C ASP A 13 -1.71 -4.00 1.02
N ASP A 14 -0.69 -4.82 0.79
CA ASP A 14 -0.68 -6.30 0.89
C ASP A 14 -1.17 -7.20 -0.27
N PRO A 15 -1.90 -6.77 -1.33
CA PRO A 15 -2.45 -7.74 -2.27
C PRO A 15 -1.36 -8.53 -3.02
N PRO A 16 -1.61 -9.81 -3.32
CA PRO A 16 -2.88 -10.51 -3.14
C PRO A 16 -2.93 -11.46 -1.93
N VAL A 17 -1.99 -11.35 -0.99
CA VAL A 17 -1.90 -12.26 0.16
C VAL A 17 -2.42 -11.62 1.42
N ASN A 18 -2.72 -12.44 2.42
CA ASN A 18 -2.92 -11.97 3.78
C ASN A 18 -1.56 -11.91 4.48
N THR A 19 -0.95 -10.73 4.46
CA THR A 19 0.39 -10.52 5.02
C THR A 19 0.43 -10.85 6.51
N THR A 20 -0.65 -10.63 7.26
CA THR A 20 -0.69 -10.98 8.69
C THR A 20 -0.49 -12.47 8.95
N TYR A 21 -1.04 -13.34 8.08
CA TYR A 21 -0.80 -14.79 8.18
C TYR A 21 0.66 -15.14 7.83
N TRP A 22 1.15 -14.66 6.68
CA TRP A 22 2.47 -15.06 6.18
C TRP A 22 3.65 -14.47 6.97
N LEU A 23 3.54 -13.22 7.42
CA LEU A 23 4.53 -12.52 8.26
C LEU A 23 4.64 -13.15 9.67
N ARG A 24 3.77 -14.10 10.02
CA ARG A 24 3.87 -14.90 11.25
C ARG A 24 4.28 -16.34 10.96
N ARG A 25 3.68 -16.96 9.94
CA ARG A 25 3.96 -18.33 9.56
C ARG A 25 5.42 -18.54 9.12
N GLN A 26 5.92 -17.73 8.19
CA GLN A 26 7.23 -17.99 7.59
C GLN A 26 8.40 -17.79 8.55
N PRO A 27 8.43 -16.72 9.38
CA PRO A 27 9.46 -16.63 10.40
C PRO A 27 9.42 -17.81 11.38
N GLU A 28 8.22 -18.26 11.81
CA GLU A 28 8.07 -19.42 12.68
C GLU A 28 8.63 -20.70 12.04
N GLU A 29 8.30 -20.97 10.77
CA GLU A 29 8.81 -22.11 10.01
C GLU A 29 10.34 -22.05 9.78
N MET A 30 10.91 -20.84 9.70
CA MET A 30 12.35 -20.61 9.54
C MET A 30 13.11 -20.51 10.87
N GLY A 31 12.44 -20.68 12.01
CA GLY A 31 13.05 -20.56 13.34
C GLY A 31 13.50 -19.13 13.69
N VAL A 32 12.95 -18.12 13.02
CA VAL A 32 13.18 -16.70 13.29
C VAL A 32 12.16 -16.24 14.34
N ALA A 33 12.65 -15.82 15.51
CA ALA A 33 11.78 -15.42 16.61
C ALA A 33 10.99 -14.14 16.29
N THR A 34 9.69 -14.29 16.07
CA THR A 34 8.76 -13.16 15.83
C THR A 34 7.69 -13.07 16.90
N GLU A 35 8.11 -13.04 18.17
CA GLU A 35 7.21 -12.75 19.29
C GLU A 35 6.41 -11.46 18.98
N PRO A 36 5.07 -11.49 19.04
CA PRO A 36 4.27 -10.30 18.84
C PRO A 36 4.60 -9.27 19.93
N ARG A 37 5.24 -8.16 19.57
CA ARG A 37 5.60 -7.08 20.52
C ARG A 37 4.60 -5.93 20.45
N GLY A 38 4.40 -5.27 21.59
CA GLY A 38 3.57 -4.06 21.70
C GLY A 38 2.07 -4.32 21.56
N SER A 39 1.31 -3.22 21.46
CA SER A 39 -0.15 -3.25 21.24
C SER A 39 -0.52 -3.97 19.94
N PHE A 40 0.26 -3.76 18.87
CA PHE A 40 0.06 -4.39 17.58
C PHE A 40 0.19 -5.93 17.63
N GLY A 41 1.10 -6.44 18.45
CA GLY A 41 1.27 -7.87 18.66
C GLY A 41 0.02 -8.59 19.18
N ARG A 42 -0.84 -7.90 19.96
CA ARG A 42 -2.09 -8.48 20.45
C ARG A 42 -3.12 -8.67 19.35
N TYR A 43 -3.19 -7.76 18.37
CA TYR A 43 -4.13 -7.86 17.25
C TYR A 43 -3.87 -9.08 16.37
N VAL A 44 -2.65 -9.59 16.36
CA VAL A 44 -2.26 -10.71 15.48
C VAL A 44 -1.91 -11.97 16.27
N ALA A 45 -2.28 -12.05 17.54
CA ALA A 45 -1.98 -13.20 18.40
C ALA A 45 -2.60 -14.49 17.86
N ASP A 46 -3.84 -14.42 17.37
CA ASP A 46 -4.56 -15.55 16.79
C ASP A 46 -4.38 -15.67 15.27
N TRP A 47 -3.23 -15.23 14.73
CA TRP A 47 -2.97 -15.18 13.27
C TRP A 47 -3.28 -16.50 12.55
N ARG A 48 -3.18 -17.66 13.22
CA ARG A 48 -3.55 -18.97 12.63
C ARG A 48 -5.01 -19.02 12.16
N ARG A 49 -5.91 -18.25 12.78
CA ARG A 49 -7.32 -18.12 12.34
C ARG A 49 -7.47 -17.49 10.94
N GLN A 50 -6.42 -16.84 10.43
CA GLN A 50 -6.38 -16.23 9.10
C GLN A 50 -6.04 -17.23 7.99
N GLU A 51 -5.67 -18.47 8.31
CA GLU A 51 -5.28 -19.48 7.32
C GLU A 51 -6.28 -19.69 6.17
N PRO A 52 -7.62 -19.67 6.40
CA PRO A 52 -8.58 -19.77 5.31
C PRO A 52 -8.47 -18.62 4.30
N GLY A 53 -8.06 -17.43 4.76
CA GLY A 53 -7.86 -16.23 3.95
C GLY A 53 -6.39 -15.93 3.64
N LYS A 54 -5.48 -16.93 3.69
CA LYS A 54 -4.04 -16.72 3.42
C LYS A 54 -3.74 -16.12 2.04
N LEU A 55 -4.62 -16.40 1.07
CA LEU A 55 -4.71 -15.72 -0.23
C LEU A 55 -6.08 -15.03 -0.28
N ILE A 56 -6.12 -13.79 -0.76
CA ILE A 56 -7.38 -13.05 -0.87
C ILE A 56 -8.03 -13.39 -2.22
N PRO A 57 -9.27 -13.90 -2.26
CA PRO A 57 -9.89 -14.38 -3.50
C PRO A 57 -10.07 -13.28 -4.56
N ASN A 58 -9.89 -13.62 -5.84
CA ASN A 58 -10.16 -12.72 -6.96
C ASN A 58 -11.56 -12.10 -6.94
N ALA A 59 -12.57 -12.86 -6.46
CA ALA A 59 -13.94 -12.37 -6.34
C ALA A 59 -14.05 -11.13 -5.43
N PHE A 60 -13.24 -11.05 -4.37
CA PHE A 60 -13.19 -9.88 -3.50
C PHE A 60 -12.59 -8.68 -4.24
N TRP A 61 -11.46 -8.88 -4.94
CA TRP A 61 -10.82 -7.83 -5.72
C TRP A 61 -11.70 -7.32 -6.86
N ARG A 62 -12.40 -8.23 -7.55
CA ARG A 62 -13.43 -7.90 -8.54
C ARG A 62 -14.49 -6.98 -7.96
N LYS A 63 -15.08 -7.36 -6.82
CA LYS A 63 -16.06 -6.55 -6.09
C LYS A 63 -15.49 -5.19 -5.68
N PHE A 64 -14.25 -5.15 -5.20
CA PHE A 64 -13.58 -3.93 -4.78
C PHE A 64 -13.41 -2.94 -5.94
N ILE A 65 -12.85 -3.37 -7.08
CA ILE A 65 -12.61 -2.46 -8.21
C ILE A 65 -13.90 -1.98 -8.85
N ASP A 66 -14.94 -2.82 -8.92
CA ASP A 66 -16.26 -2.44 -9.39
C ASP A 66 -16.87 -1.34 -8.52
N TRP A 67 -16.79 -1.49 -7.20
CA TRP A 67 -17.22 -0.47 -6.26
C TRP A 67 -16.38 0.81 -6.37
N ALA A 68 -15.05 0.70 -6.37
CA ALA A 68 -14.16 1.84 -6.41
C ALA A 68 -14.41 2.70 -7.66
N ARG A 69 -14.57 2.05 -8.82
CA ARG A 69 -14.97 2.69 -10.07
C ARG A 69 -16.34 3.36 -9.96
N GLY A 70 -17.32 2.69 -9.36
CA GLY A 70 -18.69 3.23 -9.20
C GLY A 70 -18.75 4.48 -8.31
N CYS A 71 -17.90 4.57 -7.30
CA CYS A 71 -17.81 5.71 -6.37
C CYS A 71 -16.73 6.73 -6.75
N GLY A 72 -16.00 6.52 -7.85
CA GLY A 72 -14.91 7.41 -8.28
C GLY A 72 -13.68 7.41 -7.36
N VAL A 73 -13.52 6.37 -6.53
CA VAL A 73 -12.38 6.20 -5.62
C VAL A 73 -11.11 5.98 -6.43
N ARG A 74 -10.03 6.68 -6.05
CA ARG A 74 -8.71 6.62 -6.69
C ARG A 74 -7.60 6.59 -5.64
N GLY A 75 -6.42 6.16 -6.05
CA GLY A 75 -5.23 6.27 -5.19
C GLY A 75 -4.06 5.40 -5.63
N LYS A 76 -3.64 4.50 -4.75
CA LYS A 76 -2.57 3.54 -5.01
C LYS A 76 -2.97 2.13 -4.59
N PHE A 77 -2.48 1.12 -5.31
CA PHE A 77 -2.72 -0.29 -5.02
C PHE A 77 -1.40 -1.06 -5.09
N THR A 78 -1.09 -1.87 -4.07
CA THR A 78 0.02 -2.84 -4.12
C THR A 78 -0.37 -4.01 -5.00
N LEU A 79 0.52 -4.43 -5.89
CA LEU A 79 0.54 -5.81 -6.38
C LEU A 79 1.91 -6.39 -6.05
N LEU A 80 1.95 -7.38 -5.16
CA LEU A 80 3.21 -8.00 -4.77
C LEU A 80 3.82 -8.79 -5.94
N PRO A 81 5.09 -8.54 -6.29
CA PRO A 81 5.79 -9.27 -7.35
C PRO A 81 6.02 -10.76 -7.03
N CYS A 82 6.39 -11.06 -5.79
CA CYS A 82 6.70 -12.40 -5.30
C CYS A 82 5.94 -12.63 -3.99
N PRO A 83 4.59 -12.67 -4.02
CA PRO A 83 3.76 -12.62 -2.83
C PRO A 83 4.14 -13.65 -1.77
N ALA A 84 4.56 -13.17 -0.60
CA ALA A 84 5.09 -14.00 0.49
C ALA A 84 6.20 -14.98 0.05
N GLY A 85 6.94 -14.73 -1.03
CA GLY A 85 7.96 -15.65 -1.53
C GLY A 85 7.42 -16.96 -2.14
N LEU A 86 6.12 -17.04 -2.42
CA LEU A 86 5.45 -18.24 -2.93
C LEU A 86 5.66 -18.49 -4.43
N GLY A 87 6.47 -17.67 -5.08
CA GLY A 87 6.65 -17.63 -6.52
C GLY A 87 6.32 -16.25 -7.07
N PHE A 88 6.67 -16.01 -8.34
CA PHE A 88 6.52 -14.70 -8.98
C PHE A 88 5.26 -14.63 -9.84
N ILE A 89 4.59 -13.48 -9.83
CA ILE A 89 3.32 -13.28 -10.55
C ILE A 89 3.44 -13.35 -12.08
N ASP A 90 4.65 -13.27 -12.62
CA ASP A 90 4.95 -13.39 -14.04
C ASP A 90 5.29 -14.82 -14.48
N ASP A 91 5.19 -15.79 -13.55
CA ASP A 91 5.41 -17.21 -13.79
C ASP A 91 4.33 -18.03 -13.07
N GLN A 92 4.57 -18.41 -11.81
CA GLN A 92 3.65 -19.17 -10.97
C GLN A 92 3.74 -18.72 -9.51
N VAL A 93 2.62 -18.81 -8.80
CA VAL A 93 2.52 -18.51 -7.36
C VAL A 93 1.79 -19.67 -6.67
N GLU A 94 2.41 -20.25 -5.64
CA GLU A 94 1.80 -21.35 -4.87
C GLU A 94 0.43 -20.93 -4.31
N GLY A 95 -0.57 -21.80 -4.52
CA GLY A 95 -1.94 -21.59 -4.09
C GLY A 95 -2.85 -20.92 -5.12
N TYR A 96 -2.31 -20.46 -6.25
CA TYR A 96 -3.09 -20.08 -7.43
C TYR A 96 -3.02 -21.17 -8.50
N SER A 97 -4.13 -21.41 -9.20
CA SER A 97 -4.06 -21.98 -10.55
C SER A 97 -3.59 -20.93 -11.56
N ASP A 98 -3.04 -21.37 -12.70
CA ASP A 98 -2.62 -20.47 -13.79
C ASP A 98 -3.76 -19.51 -14.23
N GLY A 99 -5.00 -20.02 -14.23
CA GLY A 99 -6.18 -19.23 -14.58
C GLY A 99 -6.51 -18.15 -13.55
N GLU A 100 -6.47 -18.48 -12.25
CA GLU A 100 -6.72 -17.50 -11.17
C GLU A 100 -5.62 -16.43 -11.11
N LEU A 101 -4.35 -16.82 -11.26
CA LEU A 101 -3.25 -15.85 -11.30
C LEU A 101 -3.37 -14.93 -12.52
N SER A 102 -3.65 -15.50 -13.70
CA SER A 102 -3.85 -14.71 -14.92
C SER A 102 -5.03 -13.75 -14.82
N GLU A 103 -6.15 -14.18 -14.21
CA GLU A 103 -7.30 -13.33 -13.95
C GLU A 103 -6.96 -12.15 -13.02
N LEU A 104 -6.26 -12.42 -11.90
CA LEU A 104 -5.84 -11.39 -10.96
C LEU A 104 -4.96 -10.33 -11.65
N VAL A 105 -3.90 -10.79 -12.32
CA VAL A 105 -2.93 -9.93 -12.99
C VAL A 105 -3.60 -9.14 -14.13
N GLY A 106 -4.46 -9.80 -14.91
CA GLY A 106 -5.25 -9.16 -15.97
C GLY A 106 -6.17 -8.07 -15.43
N MET A 107 -6.90 -8.34 -14.34
CA MET A 107 -7.76 -7.38 -13.67
C MET A 107 -6.96 -6.16 -13.15
N VAL A 108 -5.81 -6.38 -12.52
CA VAL A 108 -4.97 -5.27 -12.05
C VAL A 108 -4.48 -4.43 -13.23
N ARG A 109 -3.92 -5.08 -14.26
CA ARG A 109 -3.40 -4.42 -15.46
C ARG A 109 -4.45 -3.61 -16.20
N GLU A 110 -5.64 -4.15 -16.38
CA GLU A 110 -6.63 -3.59 -17.31
C GLU A 110 -7.62 -2.64 -16.63
N GLU A 111 -7.85 -2.81 -15.33
CA GLU A 111 -8.88 -2.09 -14.59
C GLU A 111 -8.32 -1.28 -13.43
N TYR A 112 -7.52 -1.87 -12.54
CA TYR A 112 -6.97 -1.12 -11.40
C TYR A 112 -6.05 0.03 -11.83
N THR A 113 -5.23 -0.15 -12.87
CA THR A 113 -4.33 0.90 -13.39
C THR A 113 -5.06 2.19 -13.82
N ARG A 114 -6.37 2.12 -14.08
CA ARG A 114 -7.18 3.29 -14.46
C ARG A 114 -7.60 4.13 -13.25
N GLN A 115 -7.70 3.53 -12.07
CA GLN A 115 -8.14 4.18 -10.82
C GLN A 115 -7.00 4.38 -9.83
N PHE A 116 -5.97 3.53 -9.88
CA PHE A 116 -4.90 3.46 -8.91
C PHE A 116 -3.54 3.45 -9.61
N SER A 117 -2.57 4.14 -9.03
CA SER A 117 -1.16 3.89 -9.32
C SER A 117 -0.79 2.53 -8.73
N ILE A 118 -0.34 1.59 -9.55
CA ILE A 118 0.08 0.27 -9.07
C ILE A 118 1.54 0.34 -8.67
N THR A 119 1.88 -0.09 -7.46
CA THR A 119 3.27 -0.19 -7.03
C THR A 119 3.58 -1.61 -6.57
N PRO A 120 4.85 -2.05 -6.63
CA PRO A 120 5.27 -3.13 -5.77
C PRO A 120 5.24 -2.66 -4.32
N GLU A 121 5.19 -3.61 -3.40
CA GLU A 121 5.50 -3.41 -1.98
C GLU A 121 6.77 -4.20 -1.67
N ILE A 122 7.82 -3.73 -2.35
CA ILE A 122 9.05 -4.46 -2.62
C ILE A 122 8.77 -5.81 -3.31
N LEU A 123 9.31 -6.94 -2.85
CA LEU A 123 9.16 -8.23 -3.55
C LEU A 123 8.16 -9.12 -2.83
N THR A 124 8.36 -9.36 -1.53
CA THR A 124 7.65 -10.42 -0.81
C THR A 124 6.71 -9.93 0.28
N HIS A 125 6.99 -8.75 0.84
CA HIS A 125 6.39 -8.22 2.07
C HIS A 125 6.63 -9.06 3.34
N THR A 126 7.36 -10.18 3.24
CA THR A 126 7.54 -11.10 4.37
C THR A 126 9.01 -11.32 4.68
N MET A 127 9.65 -12.30 4.06
CA MET A 127 11.04 -12.68 4.24
C MET A 127 11.85 -12.20 3.05
N ALA A 128 13.07 -11.69 3.28
CA ALA A 128 13.92 -11.18 2.21
C ALA A 128 14.19 -12.27 1.17
N TRP A 129 14.20 -11.89 -0.10
CA TRP A 129 14.46 -12.80 -1.21
C TRP A 129 15.91 -12.70 -1.68
N ASP A 130 16.62 -13.81 -1.81
CA ASP A 130 17.93 -13.82 -2.45
C ASP A 130 17.76 -13.84 -3.98
N LEU A 131 17.99 -12.70 -4.64
CA LEU A 131 17.87 -12.57 -6.10
C LEU A 131 18.71 -13.58 -6.88
N LYS A 132 19.89 -13.97 -6.34
CA LYS A 132 20.84 -14.85 -7.01
C LYS A 132 20.52 -16.32 -6.76
N ARG A 133 20.24 -16.67 -5.50
CA ARG A 133 19.94 -18.06 -5.10
C ARG A 133 18.49 -18.44 -5.36
N LYS A 134 17.61 -17.45 -5.60
CA LYS A 134 16.18 -17.62 -5.85
C LYS A 134 15.50 -18.37 -4.70
N MET A 135 15.73 -17.89 -3.47
CA MET A 135 15.16 -18.47 -2.25
C MET A 135 14.98 -17.39 -1.17
N LEU A 136 14.07 -17.65 -0.22
CA LEU A 136 13.90 -16.80 0.95
C LEU A 136 15.11 -16.91 1.90
N LEU A 137 15.47 -15.78 2.50
CA LEU A 137 16.44 -15.67 3.57
C LEU A 137 15.73 -15.78 4.92
N PRO A 138 16.40 -16.29 5.99
CA PRO A 138 15.84 -16.35 7.33
C PRO A 138 15.91 -14.97 8.03
N GLU A 139 15.40 -13.94 7.36
CA GLU A 139 15.31 -12.57 7.83
C GLU A 139 14.12 -11.88 7.15
N THR A 140 13.41 -11.02 7.88
CA THR A 140 12.29 -10.27 7.29
C THR A 140 12.80 -9.33 6.18
N GLU A 141 11.99 -9.11 5.15
CA GLU A 141 12.39 -8.27 4.01
C GLU A 141 12.73 -6.85 4.46
N HIS A 142 11.93 -6.29 5.36
CA HIS A 142 12.11 -4.92 5.85
C HIS A 142 13.35 -4.75 6.74
N ASP A 143 13.67 -5.73 7.61
CA ASP A 143 14.89 -5.68 8.43
C ASP A 143 16.14 -5.89 7.57
N TRP A 144 16.08 -6.81 6.60
CA TRP A 144 17.18 -7.05 5.67
C TRP A 144 17.50 -5.80 4.87
N MET A 145 16.49 -5.15 4.28
CA MET A 145 16.64 -3.94 3.48
C MET A 145 17.29 -2.79 4.25
N GLY A 146 16.96 -2.61 5.53
CA GLY A 146 17.52 -1.53 6.36
C GLY A 146 19.03 -1.59 6.54
N ARG A 147 19.67 -2.71 6.18
CA ARG A 147 21.11 -2.95 6.33
C ARG A 147 21.87 -2.99 5.00
N GLN A 148 21.20 -2.76 3.88
CA GLN A 148 21.80 -2.84 2.54
C GLN A 148 22.34 -1.50 2.05
N ASP A 149 23.25 -1.55 1.08
CA ASP A 149 23.76 -0.38 0.38
C ASP A 149 22.87 0.02 -0.83
N GLU A 150 23.15 1.19 -1.40
CA GLU A 150 22.37 1.75 -2.50
C GLU A 150 22.33 0.85 -3.73
N PRO A 151 23.45 0.27 -4.23
CA PRO A 151 23.41 -0.64 -5.37
C PRO A 151 22.58 -1.90 -5.09
N THR A 152 22.65 -2.46 -3.88
CA THR A 152 21.88 -3.65 -3.51
C THR A 152 20.39 -3.34 -3.45
N LEU A 153 19.99 -2.23 -2.80
CA LEU A 153 18.60 -1.80 -2.77
C LEU A 153 18.07 -1.47 -4.17
N THR A 154 18.87 -0.79 -4.99
CA THR A 154 18.51 -0.47 -6.38
C THR A 154 18.22 -1.74 -7.16
N ALA A 155 19.11 -2.74 -7.11
CA ALA A 155 18.91 -4.00 -7.81
C ALA A 155 17.67 -4.77 -7.31
N TYR A 156 17.42 -4.72 -5.99
CA TYR A 156 16.27 -5.36 -5.35
C TYR A 156 14.94 -4.74 -5.77
N MET A 157 14.85 -3.40 -5.69
CA MET A 157 13.71 -2.62 -6.14
C MET A 157 13.49 -2.73 -7.65
N ALA A 158 14.58 -2.73 -8.43
CA ALA A 158 14.49 -2.91 -9.88
C ALA A 158 13.92 -4.28 -10.24
N GLU A 159 14.23 -5.35 -9.50
CA GLU A 159 13.60 -6.65 -9.77
C GLU A 159 12.09 -6.61 -9.50
N ALA A 160 11.65 -5.99 -8.40
CA ALA A 160 10.24 -5.80 -8.11
C ALA A 160 9.50 -5.07 -9.25
N LEU A 161 10.08 -3.96 -9.74
CA LEU A 161 9.54 -3.22 -10.87
C LEU A 161 9.56 -4.04 -12.17
N ARG A 162 10.62 -4.80 -12.44
CA ARG A 162 10.74 -5.62 -13.66
C ARG A 162 9.68 -6.70 -13.73
N VAL A 163 9.35 -7.34 -12.61
CA VAL A 163 8.28 -8.36 -12.54
C VAL A 163 6.94 -7.73 -12.93
N LEU A 164 6.58 -6.58 -12.34
CA LEU A 164 5.37 -5.86 -12.72
C LEU A 164 5.38 -5.46 -14.20
N LYS A 165 6.53 -4.98 -14.70
CA LYS A 165 6.68 -4.60 -16.11
C LYS A 165 6.48 -5.78 -17.05
N ARG A 166 6.98 -6.98 -16.70
CA ARG A 166 6.83 -8.20 -17.53
C ARG A 166 5.38 -8.65 -17.66
N VAL A 167 4.53 -8.38 -16.66
CA VAL A 167 3.08 -8.62 -16.75
C VAL A 167 2.29 -7.45 -17.37
N GLY A 168 2.99 -6.41 -17.83
CA GLY A 168 2.39 -5.27 -18.52
C GLY A 168 1.94 -4.13 -17.61
N ILE A 169 2.49 -4.03 -16.40
CA ILE A 169 2.18 -2.97 -15.42
C ILE A 169 3.42 -2.08 -15.25
N GLU A 170 3.33 -0.83 -15.71
CA GLU A 170 4.34 0.19 -15.43
C GLU A 170 4.05 0.85 -14.07
N ALA A 171 4.80 0.45 -13.04
CA ALA A 171 4.68 1.01 -11.70
C ALA A 171 5.37 2.39 -11.63
N PRO A 172 4.71 3.46 -11.16
CA PRO A 172 5.30 4.80 -11.08
C PRO A 172 5.89 5.15 -9.70
N GLY A 173 6.09 4.15 -8.84
CA GLY A 173 6.54 4.32 -7.47
C GLY A 173 6.68 2.98 -6.75
N ILE A 174 7.13 3.02 -5.50
CA ILE A 174 7.41 1.85 -4.66
C ILE A 174 6.74 2.00 -3.28
N THR A 175 6.23 0.91 -2.71
CA THR A 175 5.83 0.89 -1.29
C THR A 175 6.85 0.16 -0.46
N GLN A 176 7.22 0.73 0.69
CA GLN A 176 8.00 0.03 1.70
C GLN A 176 7.06 -0.75 2.63
N PRO A 177 7.24 -2.07 2.78
CA PRO A 177 6.52 -2.84 3.78
C PRO A 177 6.95 -2.48 5.21
N CYS A 178 5.98 -2.44 6.11
CA CYS A 178 6.16 -2.26 7.55
C CYS A 178 6.92 -0.97 7.95
N ASN A 179 8.24 -1.05 8.13
CA ASN A 179 9.10 0.08 8.49
C ASN A 179 10.45 -0.07 7.78
N PHE A 180 11.14 1.05 7.54
CA PHE A 180 12.52 1.03 7.03
C PHE A 180 13.47 1.56 8.10
N ARG A 181 14.39 0.69 8.56
CA ARG A 181 15.39 1.03 9.59
C ARG A 181 16.78 1.28 8.99
N GLY A 182 16.82 1.99 7.88
CA GLY A 182 18.04 2.36 7.18
C GLY A 182 18.12 3.87 6.90
N ASP A 183 19.02 4.26 6.00
CA ASP A 183 19.16 5.64 5.52
C ASP A 183 18.10 5.94 4.44
N GLU A 184 17.13 6.79 4.77
CA GLU A 184 16.03 7.14 3.86
C GLU A 184 16.49 7.97 2.65
N ASP A 185 17.58 8.73 2.75
CA ASP A 185 18.14 9.45 1.60
C ASP A 185 18.75 8.45 0.61
N LEU A 186 19.42 7.42 1.13
CA LEU A 186 19.90 6.29 0.35
C LEU A 186 18.73 5.52 -0.29
N TYR A 187 17.67 5.24 0.47
CA TYR A 187 16.46 4.62 -0.04
C TYR A 187 15.85 5.41 -1.21
N ALA A 188 15.70 6.73 -1.06
CA ALA A 188 15.15 7.59 -2.10
C ALA A 188 15.99 7.59 -3.39
N ARG A 189 17.32 7.57 -3.28
CA ARG A 189 18.21 7.43 -4.45
C ARG A 189 18.07 6.06 -5.11
N ALA A 190 17.96 4.98 -4.32
CA ALA A 190 17.74 3.64 -4.85
C ALA A 190 16.41 3.51 -5.60
N VAL A 191 15.33 4.11 -5.07
CA VAL A 191 14.02 4.18 -5.75
C VAL A 191 14.16 4.86 -7.11
N LEU A 192 14.76 6.05 -7.16
CA LEU A 192 14.96 6.80 -8.41
C LEU A 192 15.80 6.01 -9.42
N ALA A 193 16.91 5.43 -8.97
CA ALA A 193 17.80 4.66 -9.82
C ALA A 193 17.08 3.45 -10.43
N ALA A 194 16.33 2.71 -9.62
CA ALA A 194 15.56 1.54 -10.06
C ALA A 194 14.46 1.93 -11.07
N GLU A 195 13.72 3.01 -10.82
CA GLU A 195 12.67 3.50 -11.72
C GLU A 195 13.21 3.98 -13.06
N LYS A 196 14.35 4.70 -13.05
CA LYS A 196 15.01 5.13 -14.28
C LYS A 196 15.52 3.94 -15.09
N GLU A 197 16.10 2.94 -14.43
CA GLU A 197 16.61 1.75 -15.09
C GLU A 197 15.47 0.95 -15.74
N VAL A 198 14.39 0.70 -14.99
CA VAL A 198 13.36 -0.25 -15.41
C VAL A 198 12.29 0.42 -16.25
N ASN A 199 11.76 1.56 -15.81
CA ASN A 199 10.62 2.24 -16.41
C ASN A 199 11.00 3.50 -17.18
N GLY A 200 12.21 4.04 -16.98
CA GLY A 200 12.59 5.34 -17.55
C GLY A 200 11.85 6.51 -16.90
N ILE A 201 11.37 6.32 -15.66
CA ILE A 201 10.61 7.33 -14.92
C ILE A 201 11.56 8.16 -14.06
N SER A 202 11.60 9.47 -14.30
CA SER A 202 12.38 10.44 -13.52
C SER A 202 11.60 11.09 -12.37
N ARG A 203 10.27 11.02 -12.40
CA ARG A 203 9.38 11.56 -11.37
C ARG A 203 8.62 10.43 -10.73
N THR A 204 9.10 10.00 -9.57
CA THR A 204 8.60 8.82 -8.86
C THR A 204 8.26 9.17 -7.41
N PHE A 205 7.75 8.20 -6.68
CA PHE A 205 7.43 8.33 -5.28
C PHE A 205 7.69 7.03 -4.53
N TYR A 206 7.73 7.15 -3.21
CA TYR A 206 7.53 5.99 -2.36
C TYR A 206 6.53 6.28 -1.24
N PHE A 207 5.85 5.23 -0.79
CA PHE A 207 5.05 5.24 0.43
C PHE A 207 5.80 4.50 1.55
N LEU A 208 5.92 5.15 2.71
CA LEU A 208 6.67 4.63 3.86
C LEU A 208 6.06 5.09 5.20
N HIS A 209 5.57 6.33 5.27
CA HIS A 209 5.26 6.97 6.55
C HIS A 209 3.77 7.10 6.79
N CYS A 210 3.40 7.01 8.07
CA CYS A 210 2.07 7.24 8.58
C CYS A 210 2.12 8.30 9.70
N ASP A 211 1.30 9.35 9.59
CA ASP A 211 1.12 10.38 10.61
C ASP A 211 -0.37 10.48 10.97
N GLY A 212 -0.74 9.78 12.04
CA GLY A 212 -2.10 9.79 12.58
C GLY A 212 -2.37 10.86 13.64
N GLU A 213 -1.38 11.70 13.96
CA GLU A 213 -1.41 12.57 15.14
C GLU A 213 -1.38 14.06 14.78
N SER A 214 -0.54 14.47 13.84
CA SER A 214 -0.36 15.89 13.49
C SER A 214 -1.63 16.50 12.94
N HIS A 215 -1.92 17.76 13.30
CA HIS A 215 -3.07 18.51 12.78
C HIS A 215 -2.98 18.82 11.28
N SER A 216 -1.77 18.85 10.74
CA SER A 216 -1.49 19.03 9.32
C SER A 216 -0.44 18.01 8.90
N VAL A 217 -0.68 17.31 7.80
CA VAL A 217 0.20 16.25 7.28
C VAL A 217 0.54 16.58 5.84
N ALA A 218 1.83 16.57 5.52
CA ALA A 218 2.32 16.87 4.18
C ALA A 218 3.21 15.73 3.67
N SER A 219 2.97 15.34 2.42
CA SER A 219 3.96 14.60 1.63
C SER A 219 4.97 15.59 1.06
N THR A 220 6.23 15.20 0.96
CA THR A 220 7.33 16.12 0.64
C THR A 220 8.20 15.60 -0.50
N VAL A 221 8.81 16.50 -1.25
CA VAL A 221 9.86 16.14 -2.21
C VAL A 221 11.13 15.80 -1.42
N LYS A 222 11.49 14.51 -1.41
CA LYS A 222 12.65 13.98 -0.71
C LYS A 222 13.95 14.18 -1.50
N LEU A 223 13.86 14.05 -2.82
CA LEU A 223 14.96 14.27 -3.76
C LEU A 223 14.47 15.13 -4.91
N ALA A 224 15.22 16.18 -5.25
CA ALA A 224 14.98 17.02 -6.42
C ALA A 224 16.30 17.31 -7.13
N ASP A 225 16.37 16.99 -8.41
CA ASP A 225 17.37 17.51 -9.35
C ASP A 225 16.64 18.12 -10.56
N PRO A 226 16.38 19.44 -10.53
CA PRO A 226 15.68 20.12 -11.63
C PRO A 226 16.44 20.09 -12.97
N ALA A 227 17.76 19.91 -12.95
CA ALA A 227 18.57 19.90 -14.17
C ALA A 227 18.34 18.61 -14.99
N SER A 228 18.21 17.48 -14.30
CA SER A 228 17.84 16.20 -14.91
C SER A 228 16.31 15.97 -14.94
N GLY A 229 15.54 16.79 -14.24
CA GLY A 229 14.10 16.62 -14.08
C GLY A 229 13.73 15.47 -13.14
N ASP A 230 14.66 15.07 -12.27
CA ASP A 230 14.49 13.95 -11.35
C ASP A 230 13.83 14.42 -10.04
N TYR A 231 12.78 13.72 -9.62
CA TYR A 231 12.04 14.00 -8.39
C TYR A 231 11.61 12.70 -7.71
N VAL A 232 11.75 12.65 -6.38
CA VAL A 232 11.22 11.57 -5.54
C VAL A 232 10.37 12.18 -4.45
N VAL A 233 9.07 11.83 -4.42
CA VAL A 233 8.14 12.25 -3.37
C VAL A 233 8.04 11.17 -2.27
N SER A 234 8.19 11.58 -1.01
CA SER A 234 7.85 10.76 0.15
C SER A 234 6.37 10.96 0.45
N VAL A 235 5.55 9.97 0.09
CA VAL A 235 4.10 9.97 0.35
C VAL A 235 3.87 9.55 1.79
N VAL A 236 3.07 10.35 2.49
CA VAL A 236 2.72 10.15 3.90
C VAL A 236 1.22 9.91 4.00
N SER A 237 0.83 8.76 4.57
CA SER A 237 -0.56 8.54 4.98
C SER A 237 -0.85 9.39 6.21
N ALA A 238 -1.95 10.12 6.20
CA ALA A 238 -2.38 10.96 7.32
C ALA A 238 -3.20 10.18 8.38
N ILE A 239 -3.08 8.86 8.39
CA ILE A 239 -3.77 7.94 9.30
C ILE A 239 -2.74 7.13 10.09
N ARG A 240 -3.07 6.79 11.34
CA ARG A 240 -2.21 5.96 12.21
C ARG A 240 -1.94 4.58 11.60
N PRO A 241 -0.78 3.95 11.84
CA PRO A 241 -0.45 2.61 11.31
C PRO A 241 -1.42 1.51 11.75
N ASP A 242 -1.94 1.60 12.98
CA ASP A 242 -3.00 0.74 13.53
C ASP A 242 -4.38 1.34 13.26
N GLU A 243 -4.63 1.62 11.98
CA GLU A 243 -5.88 2.17 11.47
C GLU A 243 -7.12 1.32 11.89
N PRO A 244 -8.32 1.91 12.00
CA PRO A 244 -9.48 1.24 12.59
C PRO A 244 -9.89 -0.10 11.97
N PHE A 245 -9.66 -0.35 10.67
CA PHE A 245 -10.05 -1.60 10.02
C PHE A 245 -9.32 -2.81 10.61
N TRP A 246 -8.21 -2.64 11.34
CA TRP A 246 -7.58 -3.72 12.11
C TRP A 246 -8.53 -4.39 13.11
N GLN A 247 -9.58 -3.70 13.59
CA GLN A 247 -10.63 -4.31 14.42
C GLN A 247 -11.39 -5.43 13.69
N SER A 248 -11.43 -5.39 12.35
CA SER A 248 -12.12 -6.35 11.51
C SER A 248 -11.28 -7.53 11.04
N LEU A 249 -9.99 -7.57 11.40
CA LEU A 249 -9.03 -8.56 10.94
C LEU A 249 -9.60 -10.00 10.96
N TYR A 250 -10.23 -10.40 12.07
CA TYR A 250 -10.78 -11.77 12.25
C TYR A 250 -12.25 -11.95 11.84
N GLY A 251 -12.82 -10.97 11.15
CA GLY A 251 -14.23 -10.96 10.73
C GLY A 251 -15.20 -10.33 11.75
N ASP A 252 -14.65 -9.71 12.79
CA ASP A 252 -15.38 -9.00 13.84
C ASP A 252 -15.32 -7.48 13.62
N GLY A 253 -15.60 -6.68 14.66
CA GLY A 253 -15.58 -5.22 14.58
C GLY A 253 -16.91 -4.58 14.20
N ASP A 254 -17.04 -3.30 14.56
CA ASP A 254 -18.20 -2.46 14.28
C ASP A 254 -17.90 -1.52 13.11
N VAL A 255 -18.74 -1.61 12.08
CA VAL A 255 -18.57 -0.87 10.82
C VAL A 255 -18.65 0.65 11.03
N GLU A 256 -19.53 1.11 11.91
CA GLU A 256 -19.73 2.53 12.19
C GLU A 256 -18.61 3.08 13.07
N GLU A 257 -18.20 2.33 14.11
CA GLU A 257 -17.09 2.74 15.00
C GLU A 257 -15.78 2.91 14.22
N MET A 258 -15.47 1.96 13.32
CA MET A 258 -14.31 2.06 12.45
C MET A 258 -14.39 3.29 11.53
N ALA A 259 -15.58 3.59 10.99
CA ALA A 259 -15.79 4.73 10.09
C ALA A 259 -15.73 6.08 10.82
N ASP A 260 -16.21 6.14 12.06
CA ASP A 260 -16.26 7.35 12.89
C ASP A 260 -14.88 7.94 13.19
N TYR A 261 -13.83 7.12 13.19
CA TYR A 261 -12.45 7.62 13.25
C TYR A 261 -12.12 8.54 12.07
N PHE A 262 -12.54 8.19 10.86
CA PHE A 262 -12.28 8.98 9.66
C PHE A 262 -13.23 10.17 9.58
N ILE A 263 -14.53 9.90 9.71
CA ILE A 263 -15.60 10.90 9.62
C ILE A 263 -16.87 10.37 10.29
N THR A 264 -17.44 11.12 11.23
CA THR A 264 -18.68 10.73 11.92
C THR A 264 -19.90 10.79 11.02
N ALA A 265 -20.99 10.11 11.39
CA ALA A 265 -22.22 10.06 10.60
C ALA A 265 -22.80 11.45 10.24
N ASP A 266 -22.66 12.42 11.15
CA ASP A 266 -23.09 13.81 10.98
C ASP A 266 -22.05 14.71 10.28
N GLY A 267 -20.85 14.18 9.99
CA GLY A 267 -19.76 14.90 9.34
C GLY A 267 -19.10 15.97 10.20
N SER A 268 -19.37 16.00 11.51
CA SER A 268 -18.89 17.08 12.40
C SER A 268 -17.50 16.82 12.98
N ARG A 269 -17.06 15.56 13.02
CA ARG A 269 -15.78 15.13 13.63
C ARG A 269 -15.13 14.02 12.81
N GLY A 270 -13.88 13.72 13.16
CA GLY A 270 -13.09 12.64 12.57
C GLY A 270 -11.83 13.17 11.89
N ARG A 271 -10.88 12.28 11.63
CA ARG A 271 -9.56 12.60 11.10
C ARG A 271 -9.62 13.39 9.78
N PHE A 272 -10.58 13.09 8.91
CA PHE A 272 -10.76 13.83 7.66
C PHE A 272 -11.29 15.24 7.85
N ILE A 273 -12.09 15.48 8.91
CA ILE A 273 -12.55 16.83 9.24
C ILE A 273 -11.38 17.68 9.73
N ASP A 274 -10.54 17.12 10.59
CA ASP A 274 -9.35 17.80 11.13
C ASP A 274 -8.36 18.17 10.02
N LEU A 275 -8.04 17.21 9.13
CA LEU A 275 -7.14 17.44 7.99
C LEU A 275 -7.74 18.43 6.98
N ALA A 276 -9.04 18.32 6.70
CA ALA A 276 -9.70 19.24 5.78
C ALA A 276 -9.73 20.68 6.33
N ALA A 277 -9.73 20.87 7.65
CA ALA A 277 -9.67 22.19 8.27
C ALA A 277 -8.31 22.88 8.05
N THR A 278 -7.23 22.13 7.90
CA THR A 278 -5.88 22.67 7.62
C THR A 278 -5.52 22.67 6.13
N GLY A 279 -6.38 22.09 5.28
CA GLY A 279 -6.13 21.95 3.85
C GLY A 279 -5.15 20.82 3.51
N SER A 280 -4.82 19.97 4.48
CA SER A 280 -4.00 18.78 4.26
C SER A 280 -4.70 17.78 3.34
N ALA A 281 -3.94 17.12 2.47
CA ALA A 281 -4.46 16.04 1.65
C ALA A 281 -4.97 14.88 2.53
N LEU A 282 -6.06 14.27 2.11
CA LEU A 282 -6.64 13.10 2.79
C LEU A 282 -6.02 11.83 2.20
N VAL A 283 -4.76 11.59 2.54
CA VAL A 283 -4.06 10.34 2.19
C VAL A 283 -4.36 9.33 3.28
N PHE A 284 -4.94 8.19 2.94
CA PHE A 284 -5.26 7.14 3.90
C PHE A 284 -5.05 5.76 3.30
N HIS A 285 -4.94 4.75 4.16
CA HIS A 285 -4.59 3.39 3.76
C HIS A 285 -5.50 2.35 4.41
N GLY A 286 -5.50 1.16 3.83
CA GLY A 286 -6.10 -0.06 4.35
C GLY A 286 -5.35 -1.27 3.80
N HIS A 287 -5.51 -2.41 4.48
CA HIS A 287 -4.73 -3.60 4.21
C HIS A 287 -5.62 -4.71 3.63
N SER A 288 -5.09 -5.55 2.75
CA SER A 288 -5.85 -6.62 2.10
C SER A 288 -6.61 -7.49 3.12
N GLN A 289 -5.95 -7.89 4.21
CA GLN A 289 -6.52 -8.73 5.26
C GLN A 289 -7.58 -8.02 6.09
N THR A 290 -7.44 -6.70 6.33
CA THR A 290 -8.42 -5.95 7.12
C THR A 290 -9.64 -5.65 6.28
N LEU A 291 -9.48 -5.31 5.00
CA LEU A 291 -10.60 -5.09 4.08
C LEU A 291 -11.38 -6.39 3.79
N PHE A 292 -10.69 -7.50 3.58
CA PHE A 292 -11.33 -8.81 3.37
C PHE A 292 -11.97 -9.35 4.65
N SER A 293 -11.40 -9.03 5.82
CA SER A 293 -11.95 -9.37 7.15
C SER A 293 -12.32 -10.85 7.29
N ASN A 294 -11.41 -11.74 6.88
CA ASN A 294 -11.61 -13.19 6.86
C ASN A 294 -12.95 -13.62 6.18
N GLY A 295 -13.32 -12.94 5.08
CA GLY A 295 -14.50 -13.23 4.26
C GLY A 295 -15.79 -12.52 4.70
N THR A 296 -15.79 -11.81 5.84
CA THR A 296 -16.96 -11.01 6.25
C THR A 296 -16.98 -9.63 5.61
N GLU A 297 -15.82 -9.17 5.12
CA GLU A 297 -15.61 -7.89 4.47
C GLU A 297 -16.03 -6.66 5.30
N LYS A 298 -16.05 -6.75 6.63
CA LYS A 298 -16.44 -5.65 7.51
C LYS A 298 -15.56 -4.41 7.38
N GLY A 299 -14.25 -4.58 7.21
CA GLY A 299 -13.32 -3.49 6.92
C GLY A 299 -13.66 -2.83 5.59
N PHE A 300 -14.00 -3.62 4.56
CA PHE A 300 -14.47 -3.07 3.29
C PHE A 300 -15.82 -2.33 3.44
N GLN A 301 -16.78 -2.88 4.18
CA GLN A 301 -18.05 -2.19 4.48
C GLN A 301 -17.83 -0.86 5.20
N SER A 302 -16.88 -0.80 6.14
CA SER A 302 -16.52 0.44 6.81
C SER A 302 -15.87 1.44 5.87
N LEU A 303 -14.95 1.00 5.00
CA LEU A 303 -14.42 1.83 3.92
C LEU A 303 -15.53 2.41 3.02
N GLN A 304 -16.51 1.59 2.63
CA GLN A 304 -17.66 2.04 1.84
C GLN A 304 -18.46 3.13 2.57
N LEU A 305 -18.66 2.96 3.88
CA LEU A 305 -19.34 3.95 4.73
C LEU A 305 -18.52 5.24 4.86
N VAL A 306 -17.20 5.15 5.03
CA VAL A 306 -16.28 6.31 5.05
C VAL A 306 -16.41 7.10 3.74
N VAL A 307 -16.32 6.43 2.58
CA VAL A 307 -16.44 7.08 1.28
C VAL A 307 -17.81 7.72 1.09
N SER A 308 -18.89 7.05 1.51
CA SER A 308 -20.24 7.63 1.45
C SER A 308 -20.36 8.89 2.31
N ARG A 309 -19.76 8.91 3.50
CA ARG A 309 -19.75 10.09 4.39
C ARG A 309 -18.88 11.21 3.84
N VAL A 310 -17.73 10.90 3.24
CA VAL A 310 -16.89 11.87 2.53
C VAL A 310 -17.68 12.53 1.41
N GLU A 311 -18.35 11.76 0.55
CA GLU A 311 -19.15 12.32 -0.53
C GLU A 311 -20.24 13.26 -0.01
N LYS A 312 -20.96 12.82 1.04
CA LYS A 312 -22.06 13.58 1.63
C LYS A 312 -21.61 14.90 2.27
N HIS A 313 -20.48 14.90 2.97
CA HIS A 313 -20.10 16.01 3.87
C HIS A 313 -18.90 16.82 3.37
N LEU A 314 -18.08 16.24 2.52
CA LEU A 314 -16.85 16.84 1.98
C LEU A 314 -16.79 16.82 0.45
N GLY A 315 -17.80 16.29 -0.26
CA GLY A 315 -17.79 16.09 -1.72
C GLY A 315 -17.35 17.33 -2.51
N ASP A 316 -17.89 18.51 -2.18
CA ASP A 316 -17.53 19.77 -2.85
C ASP A 316 -16.12 20.28 -2.51
N ARG A 317 -15.50 19.76 -1.44
CA ARG A 317 -14.21 20.21 -0.92
C ARG A 317 -13.06 19.31 -1.32
N VAL A 318 -13.30 18.02 -1.56
CA VAL A 318 -12.24 17.04 -1.83
C VAL A 318 -12.29 16.54 -3.27
N ARG A 319 -11.21 15.99 -3.81
CA ARG A 319 -11.22 15.31 -5.12
C ARG A 319 -10.34 14.08 -5.11
N TRP A 320 -10.85 13.00 -5.71
CA TRP A 320 -10.10 11.76 -5.82
C TRP A 320 -8.97 11.87 -6.84
N VAL A 321 -7.77 11.46 -6.41
CA VAL A 321 -6.56 11.42 -7.25
C VAL A 321 -5.86 10.08 -7.11
N THR A 322 -5.10 9.71 -8.13
CA THR A 322 -4.09 8.66 -8.03
C THR A 322 -2.88 9.17 -7.25
N ALA A 323 -2.06 8.27 -6.71
CA ALA A 323 -0.80 8.68 -6.06
C ALA A 323 0.14 9.41 -7.04
N ARG A 324 0.20 8.98 -8.31
CA ARG A 324 0.99 9.66 -9.35
C ARG A 324 0.54 11.11 -9.57
N GLU A 325 -0.76 11.35 -9.73
CA GLU A 325 -1.31 12.72 -9.87
C GLU A 325 -1.01 13.56 -8.63
N PHE A 326 -1.18 13.00 -7.44
CA PHE A 326 -0.87 13.68 -6.18
C PHE A 326 0.61 14.07 -6.09
N CYS A 327 1.53 13.19 -6.51
CA CYS A 327 2.96 13.48 -6.48
C CYS A 327 3.35 14.61 -7.45
N GLU A 328 2.76 14.69 -8.64
CA GLU A 328 2.99 15.81 -9.55
C GLU A 328 2.54 17.15 -8.95
N GLU A 329 1.46 17.15 -8.15
CA GLU A 329 1.01 18.35 -7.44
C GLU A 329 1.96 18.74 -6.31
N VAL A 330 2.49 17.77 -5.55
CA VAL A 330 3.50 18.01 -4.52
C VAL A 330 4.78 18.58 -5.13
N ILE A 331 5.23 18.05 -6.27
CA ILE A 331 6.38 18.55 -7.02
C ILE A 331 6.12 20.00 -7.48
N ALA A 332 4.96 20.26 -8.10
CA ALA A 332 4.61 21.59 -8.58
C ALA A 332 4.48 22.64 -7.46
N ALA A 333 4.07 22.23 -6.25
CA ALA A 333 4.00 23.11 -5.09
C ALA A 333 5.36 23.39 -4.43
N SER A 334 6.38 22.57 -4.74
CA SER A 334 7.73 22.68 -4.18
C SER A 334 8.71 23.42 -5.10
N ALA A 335 8.32 23.69 -6.34
CA ALA A 335 9.11 24.38 -7.37
C ALA A 335 8.90 25.91 -7.33
#